data_AF-A0A0G0ZED0-F1
#
_entry.id   AF-A0A0G0ZED0-F1
#
_cell.length_a   1.000
_cell.length_b   1.000
_cell.length_c   1.000
_cell.angle_alpha   90.00
_cell.angle_beta   90.00
_cell.angle_gamma   90.00
#
_symmetry.space_group_name_H-M   'P 1'
#
loop_
_entity.id
_entity.type
_entity.pdbx_description
1 polymer ?
#
loop_
_entity_poly.entity_id
_entity_poly.type
_entity_poly.pdbx_seq_one_letter_code
_entity_poly.pdbx_strand_id
1 'polypeptide(L)'
;MPNHFHFTLRQECTNGIQKFMQKILNSFSHYYKLKNKIKDPLFESTFKSVHIESNEQLLHLSRYHHLNPVTAYLVEQPEDYEYSSYRQYLVKNYSLIDPSIVLNQFRSKQEYAKFVINRKDYQRDLDKIKHLIMQ
;
A
#
# COMPACT_ATOMS: atom_id res chain seq x y z
N MET A 1 3.59 -0.14 7.92
CA MET A 1 4.50 -1.28 8.10
C MET A 1 5.26 -1.12 9.42
N PRO A 2 5.57 -2.18 10.19
CA PRO A 2 5.36 -3.62 9.91
C PRO A 2 4.00 -4.19 10.39
N ASN A 3 3.20 -3.43 11.14
CA ASN A 3 2.00 -3.92 11.82
C ASN A 3 0.66 -3.72 11.06
N HIS A 4 0.70 -3.16 9.85
CA HIS A 4 -0.48 -2.90 9.02
C HIS A 4 -0.08 -2.84 7.55
N PHE A 5 -1.04 -3.05 6.63
CA PHE A 5 -0.85 -2.96 5.19
C PHE A 5 -1.88 -2.02 4.56
N HIS A 6 -1.59 -1.53 3.35
CA HIS A 6 -2.46 -0.64 2.58
C HIS A 6 -2.75 -1.24 1.20
N PHE A 7 -3.98 -1.09 0.73
CA PHE A 7 -4.38 -1.48 -0.62
C PHE A 7 -5.02 -0.31 -1.36
N THR A 8 -4.75 -0.22 -2.66
CA THR A 8 -5.51 0.58 -3.61
C THR A 8 -6.32 -0.38 -4.47
N LEU A 9 -7.65 -0.36 -4.33
CA LEU A 9 -8.55 -1.33 -4.98
C LEU A 9 -9.59 -0.59 -5.82
N ARG A 10 -9.89 -1.13 -7.00
CA ARG A 10 -11.04 -0.74 -7.82
C ARG A 10 -12.16 -1.75 -7.61
N GLN A 11 -13.37 -1.27 -7.35
CA GLN A 11 -14.52 -2.15 -7.16
C GLN A 11 -15.11 -2.53 -8.52
N GLU A 12 -15.00 -3.81 -8.89
CA GLU A 12 -15.51 -4.33 -10.16
C GLU A 12 -16.98 -4.80 -10.08
N CYS A 13 -17.52 -4.98 -8.88
CA CYS A 13 -18.90 -5.43 -8.66
C CYS A 13 -19.45 -4.95 -7.31
N THR A 14 -20.76 -4.95 -7.14
CA THR A 14 -21.42 -4.51 -5.90
C THR A 14 -20.87 -5.25 -4.67
N ASN A 15 -20.38 -4.47 -3.70
CA ASN A 15 -19.73 -4.94 -2.47
C ASN A 15 -18.48 -5.81 -2.72
N GLY A 16 -17.83 -5.65 -3.87
CA GLY A 16 -16.66 -6.43 -4.26
C GLY A 16 -15.48 -6.26 -3.30
N ILE A 17 -15.18 -5.02 -2.89
CA ILE A 17 -14.07 -4.74 -1.94
C ILE A 17 -14.36 -5.36 -0.57
N GLN A 18 -15.58 -5.22 -0.06
CA GLN A 18 -15.97 -5.80 1.22
C GLN A 18 -15.80 -7.33 1.20
N LYS A 19 -16.30 -8.00 0.14
CA LYS A 19 -16.18 -9.46 -0.02
C LYS A 19 -14.71 -9.89 -0.16
N PHE A 20 -13.91 -9.13 -0.91
CA PHE A 20 -12.48 -9.38 -1.07
C PHE A 20 -11.73 -9.31 0.26
N MET A 21 -11.92 -8.23 1.02
CA MET A 21 -11.27 -8.04 2.32
C MET A 21 -11.72 -9.10 3.33
N GLN A 22 -13.01 -9.44 3.37
CA GLN A 22 -13.54 -10.50 4.24
C GLN A 22 -12.86 -11.85 3.95
N LYS A 23 -12.73 -12.23 2.68
CA LYS A 23 -12.09 -13.50 2.30
C LYS A 23 -10.62 -13.55 2.70
N ILE A 24 -9.86 -12.50 2.39
CA ILE A 24 -8.42 -12.45 2.67
C ILE A 24 -8.15 -12.44 4.17
N LEU A 25 -8.80 -11.55 4.92
CA LEU A 25 -8.56 -11.40 6.36
C LEU A 25 -8.96 -12.68 7.11
N ASN A 26 -10.10 -13.28 6.78
CA ASN A 26 -10.55 -14.51 7.45
C ASN A 26 -9.65 -15.71 7.11
N SER A 27 -9.29 -15.86 5.83
CA SER A 27 -8.41 -16.96 5.40
C SER A 27 -7.03 -16.85 6.05
N PHE A 28 -6.44 -15.66 6.05
CA PHE A 28 -5.13 -15.43 6.67
C PHE A 28 -5.17 -15.62 8.19
N SER A 29 -6.19 -15.06 8.85
CA SER A 29 -6.37 -15.22 10.31
C SER A 29 -6.50 -16.69 10.69
N HIS A 30 -7.31 -17.47 9.97
CA HIS A 30 -7.48 -18.89 10.22
C HIS A 30 -6.16 -19.66 10.02
N TYR A 31 -5.49 -19.45 8.88
CA TYR A 31 -4.20 -20.09 8.59
C TYR A 31 -3.15 -19.76 9.67
N TYR A 32 -3.01 -18.49 10.03
CA TYR A 32 -2.01 -18.05 11.00
C TYR A 32 -2.29 -18.61 12.40
N LYS A 33 -3.56 -18.62 12.84
CA LYS A 33 -3.96 -19.20 14.12
C LYS A 33 -3.69 -20.69 14.18
N LEU A 34 -4.03 -21.45 13.13
CA LEU A 34 -3.75 -22.89 13.07
C LEU A 34 -2.25 -23.17 13.11
N LYS A 35 -1.46 -22.44 12.32
CA LYS A 35 -0.01 -22.63 12.24
C LYS A 35 0.70 -22.32 13.56
N ASN A 36 0.30 -21.26 14.25
CA ASN A 36 0.98 -20.78 15.47
C ASN A 36 0.27 -21.18 16.77
N LYS A 37 -0.85 -21.91 16.70
CA LYS A 37 -1.67 -22.34 17.85
C LYS A 37 -2.16 -21.18 18.74
N ILE A 38 -2.44 -20.03 18.15
CA ILE A 38 -2.95 -18.84 18.84
C ILE A 38 -4.47 -18.85 18.84
N LYS A 39 -5.09 -18.43 19.95
CA LYS A 39 -6.56 -18.29 20.08
C LYS A 39 -7.04 -16.85 19.92
N ASP A 40 -6.22 -15.90 20.36
CA ASP A 40 -6.55 -14.47 20.35
C ASP A 40 -6.84 -13.92 18.95
N PRO A 41 -7.65 -12.85 18.83
CA PRO A 41 -7.86 -12.15 17.56
C PRO A 41 -6.53 -11.72 16.93
N LEU A 42 -6.36 -11.96 15.61
CA LEU A 42 -5.15 -11.56 14.90
C LEU A 42 -5.16 -10.07 14.49
N PHE A 43 -6.34 -9.53 14.19
CA PHE A 43 -6.52 -8.14 13.77
C PHE A 43 -7.28 -7.39 14.86
N GLU A 44 -6.79 -6.20 15.22
CA GLU A 44 -7.37 -5.36 16.28
C GLU A 44 -8.66 -4.65 15.84
N SER A 45 -8.84 -4.40 14.54
CA SER A 45 -9.99 -3.67 14.00
C SER A 45 -10.38 -4.16 12.61
N THR A 46 -11.58 -3.75 12.17
CA THR A 46 -12.03 -3.95 10.79
C THR A 46 -11.20 -3.10 9.82
N PHE A 47 -11.19 -3.48 8.53
CA PHE A 47 -10.54 -2.66 7.52
C PHE A 47 -11.23 -1.29 7.43
N LYS A 48 -10.43 -0.25 7.21
CA LYS A 48 -10.91 1.10 6.91
C LYS A 48 -10.77 1.35 5.42
N SER A 49 -11.70 2.10 4.86
CA SER A 49 -11.68 2.48 3.44
C SER A 49 -12.00 3.95 3.28
N VAL A 50 -11.28 4.60 2.37
CA VAL A 50 -11.52 5.98 1.93
C VAL A 50 -11.71 5.93 0.42
N HIS A 51 -12.78 6.57 -0.07
CA HIS A 51 -13.01 6.65 -1.51
C HIS A 51 -12.00 7.60 -2.16
N ILE A 52 -11.49 7.22 -3.33
CA ILE A 52 -10.55 8.04 -4.10
C ILE A 52 -11.38 8.82 -5.12
N GLU A 53 -11.42 10.14 -4.96
CA GLU A 53 -12.29 11.04 -5.71
C GLU A 53 -11.58 11.67 -6.92
N SER A 54 -10.25 11.67 -6.93
CA SER A 54 -9.47 12.28 -8.00
C SER A 54 -8.21 11.51 -8.39
N ASN A 55 -7.76 11.73 -9.62
CA ASN A 55 -6.48 11.21 -10.09
C ASN A 55 -5.30 11.76 -9.28
N GLU A 56 -5.35 13.02 -8.87
CA GLU A 56 -4.33 13.59 -7.99
C GLU A 56 -4.24 12.79 -6.68
N GLN A 57 -5.37 12.54 -6.02
CA GLN A 57 -5.42 11.73 -4.80
C GLN A 57 -4.88 10.31 -5.05
N LEU A 58 -5.25 9.67 -6.18
CA LEU A 58 -4.73 8.36 -6.56
C LEU A 58 -3.21 8.35 -6.70
N LEU A 59 -2.63 9.35 -7.39
CA LEU A 59 -1.19 9.45 -7.60
C LEU A 59 -0.46 9.71 -6.28
N HIS A 60 -1.01 10.57 -5.41
CA HIS A 60 -0.48 10.80 -4.07
C HIS A 60 -0.48 9.52 -3.23
N LEU A 61 -1.57 8.76 -3.22
CA LEU A 61 -1.67 7.49 -2.49
C LEU A 61 -0.70 6.44 -3.03
N SER A 62 -0.57 6.33 -4.36
CA SER A 62 0.39 5.43 -4.99
C SER A 62 1.83 5.70 -4.53
N ARG A 63 2.25 6.97 -4.54
CA ARG A 63 3.55 7.38 -3.98
C ARG A 63 3.65 7.06 -2.49
N TYR A 64 2.64 7.44 -1.71
CA TYR A 64 2.65 7.27 -0.26
C TYR A 64 2.84 5.81 0.13
N HIS A 65 2.11 4.89 -0.50
CA HIS A 65 2.23 3.44 -0.27
C HIS A 65 3.64 2.93 -0.55
N HIS A 66 4.24 3.34 -1.67
CA HIS A 66 5.57 2.88 -2.07
C HIS A 66 6.70 3.50 -1.23
N LEU A 67 6.53 4.72 -0.71
CA LEU A 67 7.50 5.37 0.18
C LEU A 67 7.36 5.00 1.66
N ASN A 68 6.25 4.36 2.07
CA ASN A 68 6.04 3.99 3.48
C ASN A 68 7.16 3.14 4.07
N PRO A 69 7.67 2.09 3.41
CA PRO A 69 8.80 1.30 3.94
C PRO A 69 10.07 2.13 4.13
N VAL A 70 10.32 3.07 3.23
CA VAL A 70 11.47 3.99 3.29
C VAL A 70 11.33 5.02 4.42
N THR A 71 10.09 5.48 4.64
CA THR A 71 9.73 6.40 5.72
C THR A 71 9.88 5.74 7.08
N ALA A 72 9.50 4.47 7.18
CA ALA A 72 9.64 3.65 8.38
C ALA A 72 11.07 3.09 8.59
N TYR A 73 12.06 3.56 7.82
CA TYR A 73 13.47 3.12 7.89
C TYR A 73 13.66 1.60 7.75
N LEU A 74 12.77 0.90 7.04
CA LEU A 74 12.89 -0.53 6.78
C LEU A 74 13.85 -0.83 5.62
N VAL A 75 13.93 0.10 4.66
CA VAL A 75 14.78 0.03 3.48
C VAL A 75 15.20 1.44 3.06
N GLU A 76 16.30 1.55 2.30
CA GLU A 76 16.71 2.83 1.74
C GLU A 76 15.97 3.19 0.47
N GLN A 77 15.75 2.23 -0.44
CA GLN A 77 15.00 2.48 -1.66
C GLN A 77 13.67 1.73 -1.68
N PRO A 78 12.60 2.30 -2.26
CA PRO A 78 11.28 1.65 -2.28
C PRO A 78 11.29 0.32 -3.04
N GLU A 79 12.21 0.13 -4.00
CA GLU A 79 12.42 -1.14 -4.70
C GLU A 79 13.07 -2.22 -3.85
N ASP A 80 13.72 -1.89 -2.74
CA ASP A 80 14.34 -2.90 -1.87
C ASP A 80 13.28 -3.61 -1.00
N TYR A 81 12.08 -3.04 -0.89
CA TYR A 81 11.02 -3.62 -0.07
C TYR A 81 10.20 -4.67 -0.82
N GLU A 82 10.38 -5.93 -0.44
CA GLU A 82 9.77 -7.08 -1.14
C GLU A 82 8.25 -7.18 -0.95
N TYR A 83 7.71 -6.62 0.13
CA TYR A 83 6.28 -6.67 0.46
C TYR A 83 5.49 -5.47 -0.08
N SER A 84 5.95 -4.92 -1.20
CA SER A 84 5.34 -3.80 -1.92
C SER A 84 5.20 -4.14 -3.39
N SER A 85 4.17 -3.59 -4.04
CA SER A 85 4.01 -3.71 -5.49
C SER A 85 4.91 -2.76 -6.30
N TYR A 86 5.74 -1.94 -5.66
CA TYR A 86 6.57 -0.94 -6.34
C TYR A 86 7.44 -1.54 -7.45
N ARG A 87 8.09 -2.69 -7.22
CA ARG A 87 8.86 -3.40 -8.26
C ARG A 87 8.01 -3.69 -9.49
N GLN A 88 6.76 -4.11 -9.31
CA GLN A 88 5.83 -4.39 -10.41
C GLN A 88 5.46 -3.12 -11.18
N TYR A 89 5.44 -1.94 -10.57
CA TYR A 89 5.25 -0.69 -11.33
C TYR A 89 6.44 -0.43 -12.27
N LEU A 90 7.65 -0.85 -11.89
CA LEU A 90 8.87 -0.67 -12.68
C LEU A 90 9.07 -1.75 -13.76
N VAL A 91 8.78 -3.01 -13.45
CA VAL A 91 8.95 -4.14 -14.40
C VAL A 91 7.63 -4.51 -15.09
N LYS A 92 7.66 -5.07 -16.31
CA LYS A 92 6.44 -5.61 -16.96
C LYS A 92 6.27 -7.08 -16.56
N ASN A 93 5.81 -7.32 -15.34
CA ASN A 93 5.43 -8.68 -14.90
C ASN A 93 4.26 -8.58 -13.92
N TYR A 94 3.05 -8.48 -14.49
CA TYR A 94 1.82 -8.32 -13.72
C TYR A 94 1.15 -9.68 -13.55
N SER A 95 1.24 -10.27 -12.35
CA SER A 95 0.49 -11.48 -12.02
C SER A 95 -0.69 -11.21 -11.08
N LEU A 96 -0.63 -10.15 -10.26
CA LEU A 96 -1.62 -9.90 -9.19
C LEU A 96 -2.17 -8.47 -9.13
N ILE A 97 -1.58 -7.51 -9.84
CA ILE A 97 -2.03 -6.11 -9.85
C ILE A 97 -2.15 -5.55 -11.27
N ASP A 98 -3.03 -4.58 -11.44
CA ASP A 98 -3.13 -3.76 -12.65
C ASP A 98 -2.72 -2.31 -12.32
N PRO A 99 -1.47 -1.91 -12.61
CA PRO A 99 -1.02 -0.54 -12.36
C PRO A 99 -1.36 0.42 -13.50
N SER A 100 -2.07 -0.01 -14.54
CA SER A 100 -2.34 0.80 -15.74
C SER A 100 -3.05 2.11 -15.41
N ILE A 101 -4.00 2.11 -14.46
CA ILE A 101 -4.73 3.31 -14.03
C ILE A 101 -3.79 4.41 -13.48
N VAL A 102 -2.65 4.02 -12.91
CA VAL A 102 -1.61 4.96 -12.44
C VAL A 102 -0.60 5.24 -13.54
N LEU A 103 -0.03 4.19 -14.16
CA LEU A 103 1.06 4.32 -15.12
C LEU A 103 0.66 5.05 -16.40
N ASN A 104 -0.59 4.92 -16.85
CA ASN A 104 -1.09 5.62 -18.04
C ASN A 104 -1.19 7.15 -17.84
N GLN A 105 -1.04 7.65 -16.61
CA GLN A 105 -0.97 9.08 -16.31
C GLN A 105 0.44 9.66 -16.47
N PHE A 106 1.43 8.83 -16.77
CA PHE A 106 2.82 9.23 -17.00
C PHE A 106 3.25 8.85 -18.43
N ARG A 107 4.19 9.59 -18.99
CA ARG A 107 4.77 9.30 -20.32
C ARG A 107 5.62 8.05 -20.30
N SER A 108 6.17 7.69 -19.13
CA SER A 108 7.04 6.53 -18.97
C SER A 108 7.07 6.02 -17.52
N LYS A 109 7.49 4.76 -17.34
CA LYS A 109 7.74 4.20 -16.01
C LYS A 109 8.85 4.94 -15.26
N GLN A 110 9.82 5.48 -15.98
CA GLN A 110 10.91 6.28 -15.43
C GLN A 110 10.38 7.60 -14.87
N GLU A 111 9.42 8.22 -15.54
CA GLU A 111 8.75 9.43 -15.03
C GLU A 111 7.95 9.12 -13.76
N TYR A 112 7.22 8.00 -13.73
CA TYR A 112 6.57 7.54 -12.50
C TYR A 112 7.56 7.30 -11.35
N ALA A 113 8.69 6.62 -11.63
CA ALA A 113 9.72 6.37 -10.62
C ALA A 113 10.28 7.68 -10.04
N LYS A 114 10.57 8.66 -10.91
CA LYS A 114 10.98 10.02 -10.50
C LYS A 114 9.90 10.72 -9.67
N PHE A 115 8.63 10.62 -10.09
CA PHE A 115 7.50 11.15 -9.34
C PHE A 115 7.44 10.58 -7.92
N VAL A 116 7.66 9.28 -7.74
CA VAL A 116 7.67 8.65 -6.41
C VAL A 116 8.85 9.18 -5.58
N ILE A 117 10.07 9.09 -6.11
CA ILE A 117 11.31 9.38 -5.35
C ILE A 117 11.44 10.86 -4.96
N ASN A 118 10.93 11.80 -5.78
CA ASN A 118 11.07 13.25 -5.55
C ASN A 118 10.47 13.75 -4.20
N ARG A 119 9.65 12.94 -3.53
CA ARG A 119 9.05 13.30 -2.23
C ARG A 119 9.49 12.37 -1.10
N LYS A 120 10.55 11.57 -1.29
CA LYS A 120 11.10 10.68 -0.25
C LYS A 120 11.41 11.43 1.04
N ASP A 121 12.16 12.53 0.96
CA ASP A 121 12.55 13.31 2.14
C ASP A 121 11.37 14.08 2.74
N TYR A 122 10.54 14.68 1.87
CA TYR A 122 9.33 15.38 2.31
C TYR A 122 8.38 14.46 3.10
N GLN A 123 8.20 13.21 2.67
CA GLN A 123 7.35 12.25 3.40
C GLN A 123 7.94 11.87 4.75
N ARG A 124 9.28 11.73 4.85
CA ARG A 124 9.97 11.53 6.14
C ARG A 124 9.77 12.71 7.08
N ASP A 125 9.82 13.94 6.56
CA ASP A 125 9.61 15.12 7.39
C ASP A 125 8.16 15.26 7.86
N LEU A 126 7.18 14.96 7.01
CA LEU A 126 5.77 14.89 7.41
C LEU A 126 5.53 13.87 8.53
N ASP A 127 6.18 12.71 8.46
CA ASP A 127 6.05 11.66 9.49
C ASP A 127 6.61 12.12 10.84
N LYS A 128 7.78 12.79 10.84
CA LYS A 128 8.34 13.43 12.04
C LYS A 128 7.38 14.47 12.63
N ILE A 129 6.79 15.32 11.79
CA ILE A 129 5.83 16.35 12.23
C ILE A 129 4.59 15.70 12.85
N LYS A 130 4.05 14.66 12.22
CA LYS A 130 2.90 13.92 12.74
C LYS A 130 3.16 13.37 14.14
N HIS A 131 4.35 12.81 14.38
CA HIS A 131 4.75 12.33 15.71
C HIS A 131 4.84 13.44 16.77
N LEU A 132 5.12 14.69 16.37
CA LEU A 132 5.20 15.83 17.28
C LEU A 132 3.83 16.45 17.58
N ILE A 133 2.85 16.34 16.68
CA ILE A 133 1.51 16.95 16.82
C ILE A 133 0.51 15.98 17.49
N MET A 134 0.75 14.67 17.43
CA MET A 134 -0.15 13.65 17.97
C MET A 134 0.15 13.25 19.44
N GLN A 135 0.58 14.21 20.28
CA GLN A 135 0.66 14.05 21.74
C GLN A 135 -0.62 14.51 22.44
#